data_AF-A0A9D8MRB6-F1
#
_entry.id   AF-A0A9D8MRB6-F1
#
_cell.length_a   1.000
_cell.length_b   1.000
_cell.length_c   1.000
_cell.angle_alpha   90.00
_cell.angle_beta   90.00
_cell.angle_gamma   90.00
#
_symmetry.space_group_name_H-M   'P 1'
#
loop_
_entity.id
_entity.type
_entity.pdbx_description
1 polymer ?
#
loop_
_entity_poly.entity_id
_entity_poly.type
_entity_poly.pdbx_seq_one_letter_code
_entity_poly.pdbx_strand_id
1 'polypeptide(L)'
;MNRFKQCMTALAVGFACWLGAAEPEKTDDEMEFEVDAAITEGELISQAAINPADAVKALFLDSAEKKWLSLTGDVFSQEQLRDFFCGAFILRGPVNKDGNIAGVYNPWWDTILITESYQTEVSVDGKTDKIRKVGDFVFMSGATFRGDKGTDTAIAEKLASPGGSPSKLARELTDRTRKKFDAMYGKMKTPLLLDHPGANSESSKKQIVACAAVRLKMTQLLLKDKVRFEDAWSVAKVLRTGNRDTFDLLFPSEFGTMMSRTFCRLPEVVRADFEPYGYYPDKEGGKARIYIFINTEFPRLFAVASLGLGIDKNTFEWYDFYRSDELVQAFELAGKEEKK
;
A
#
# COMPACT_ATOMS: atom_id res chain seq x y z
N MET A 1 16.38 14.79 -17.91
CA MET A 1 16.46 13.31 -17.91
C MET A 1 17.41 12.69 -16.87
N ASN A 2 18.41 13.39 -16.29
CA ASN A 2 19.38 12.75 -15.37
C ASN A 2 19.00 12.68 -13.87
N ARG A 3 18.03 13.45 -13.36
CA ARG A 3 17.66 13.42 -11.93
C ARG A 3 16.69 12.30 -11.55
N PHE A 4 15.84 11.86 -12.49
CA PHE A 4 14.88 10.78 -12.27
C PHE A 4 15.59 9.42 -12.18
N LYS A 5 16.56 9.16 -13.07
CA LYS A 5 17.42 7.96 -12.98
C LYS A 5 18.26 7.97 -11.69
N GLN A 6 18.80 9.10 -11.25
CA GLN A 6 19.57 9.18 -10.00
C GLN A 6 18.73 8.93 -8.74
N CYS A 7 17.46 9.38 -8.68
CA CYS A 7 16.55 9.03 -7.59
C CYS A 7 16.12 7.55 -7.62
N MET A 8 15.88 6.97 -8.81
CA MET A 8 15.53 5.55 -8.96
C MET A 8 16.70 4.62 -8.61
N THR A 9 17.94 4.98 -8.96
CA THR A 9 19.13 4.24 -8.54
C THR A 9 19.37 4.36 -7.03
N ALA A 10 19.11 5.51 -6.41
CA ALA A 10 19.16 5.67 -4.95
C ALA A 10 18.06 4.85 -4.22
N LEU A 11 16.90 4.67 -4.85
CA LEU A 11 15.81 3.81 -4.36
C LEU A 11 16.14 2.32 -4.49
N ALA A 12 16.76 1.90 -5.59
CA ALA A 12 17.23 0.54 -5.80
C ALA A 12 18.41 0.18 -4.87
N VAL A 13 19.36 1.10 -4.67
CA VAL A 13 20.51 0.92 -3.76
C VAL A 13 20.08 1.04 -2.29
N GLY A 14 19.08 1.87 -1.98
CA GLY A 14 18.48 1.96 -0.64
C GLY A 14 17.74 0.69 -0.21
N PHE A 15 17.26 -0.11 -1.17
CA PHE A 15 16.69 -1.44 -0.92
C PHE A 15 17.76 -2.51 -0.68
N ALA A 16 18.89 -2.44 -1.39
CA ALA A 16 19.99 -3.40 -1.25
C ALA A 16 20.80 -3.22 0.05
N CYS A 17 20.90 -1.99 0.57
CA CYS A 17 21.79 -1.69 1.72
C CYS A 17 21.18 -1.95 3.12
N TRP A 18 19.95 -2.44 3.25
CA TRP A 18 19.30 -2.63 4.56
C TRP A 18 19.16 -4.08 5.04
N LEU A 19 19.61 -5.06 4.25
CA LEU A 19 19.65 -6.47 4.64
C LEU A 19 21.10 -6.97 4.57
N GLY A 20 21.73 -7.07 5.74
CA GLY A 20 22.94 -7.86 5.92
C GLY A 20 22.62 -9.34 5.82
N ALA A 21 22.59 -9.85 4.60
CA ALA A 21 22.82 -11.25 4.26
C ALA A 21 23.49 -11.25 2.89
N ALA A 22 24.64 -11.90 2.78
CA ALA A 22 25.32 -12.07 1.50
C ALA A 22 24.42 -12.91 0.57
N GLU A 23 23.58 -12.25 -0.22
CA GLU A 23 22.91 -12.86 -1.35
C GLU A 23 23.97 -13.24 -2.41
N PRO A 24 23.79 -14.35 -3.14
CA PRO A 24 24.68 -14.70 -4.24
C PRO A 24 24.78 -13.53 -5.21
N GLU A 25 26.00 -13.22 -5.68
CA GLU A 25 26.23 -12.18 -6.69
C GLU A 25 25.32 -12.46 -7.91
N LYS A 26 24.29 -11.62 -8.07
CA LYS A 26 23.42 -11.62 -9.26
C LYS A 26 24.24 -11.16 -10.45
N THR A 27 23.99 -11.75 -11.60
CA THR A 27 24.63 -11.30 -12.85
C THR A 27 24.14 -9.89 -13.23
N ASP A 28 24.97 -9.12 -13.95
CA ASP A 28 24.60 -7.76 -14.40
C ASP A 28 23.28 -7.75 -15.17
N ASP A 29 23.04 -8.79 -15.99
CA ASP A 29 21.80 -8.97 -16.76
C ASP A 29 20.57 -9.18 -15.85
N GLU A 30 20.69 -9.97 -14.77
CA GLU A 30 19.59 -10.19 -13.81
C GLU A 30 19.21 -8.90 -13.08
N MET A 31 20.20 -8.07 -12.73
CA MET A 31 19.95 -6.76 -12.12
C MET A 31 19.23 -5.81 -13.07
N GLU A 32 19.53 -5.85 -14.38
CA GLU A 32 18.86 -5.01 -15.37
C GLU A 32 17.36 -5.33 -15.45
N PHE A 33 16.98 -6.61 -15.49
CA PHE A 33 15.57 -7.01 -15.53
C PHE A 33 14.80 -6.63 -14.26
N GLU A 34 15.43 -6.74 -13.09
CA GLU A 34 14.85 -6.31 -11.82
C GLU A 34 14.62 -4.80 -11.74
N VAL A 35 15.56 -4.00 -12.25
CA VAL A 35 15.43 -2.55 -12.31
C VAL A 35 14.32 -2.14 -13.27
N ASP A 36 14.26 -2.74 -14.46
CA ASP A 36 13.18 -2.51 -15.44
C ASP A 36 11.80 -2.85 -14.84
N ALA A 37 11.66 -4.03 -14.22
CA ALA A 37 10.44 -4.43 -13.53
C ALA A 37 10.04 -3.43 -12.42
N ALA A 38 11.01 -3.02 -11.58
CA ALA A 38 10.79 -2.06 -10.51
C ALA A 38 10.33 -0.68 -11.02
N ILE A 39 10.85 -0.23 -12.17
CA ILE A 39 10.43 1.00 -12.82
C ILE A 39 8.97 0.89 -13.26
N THR A 40 8.61 -0.17 -13.99
CA THR A 40 7.23 -0.37 -14.46
C THR A 40 6.23 -0.47 -13.31
N GLU A 41 6.56 -1.21 -12.25
CA GLU A 41 5.74 -1.33 -11.05
C GLU A 41 5.52 0.02 -10.35
N GLY A 42 6.60 0.79 -10.18
CA GLY A 42 6.56 2.12 -9.58
C GLY A 42 5.79 3.13 -10.44
N GLU A 43 5.99 3.09 -11.76
CA GLU A 43 5.25 3.93 -12.71
C GLU A 43 3.76 3.59 -12.72
N LEU A 44 3.39 2.31 -12.64
CA LEU A 44 1.98 1.91 -12.55
C LEU A 44 1.31 2.51 -11.32
N ILE A 45 1.89 2.34 -10.13
CA ILE A 45 1.30 2.90 -8.91
C ILE A 45 1.26 4.43 -8.98
N SER A 46 2.39 5.07 -9.29
CA SER A 46 2.50 6.53 -9.25
C SER A 46 1.61 7.22 -10.27
N GLN A 47 1.55 6.73 -11.51
CA GLN A 47 0.67 7.29 -12.53
C GLN A 47 -0.79 6.98 -12.22
N ALA A 48 -1.12 5.76 -11.77
CA ALA A 48 -2.51 5.41 -11.49
C ALA A 48 -3.06 6.09 -10.22
N ALA A 49 -2.20 6.46 -9.28
CA ALA A 49 -2.53 7.32 -8.13
C ALA A 49 -2.84 8.78 -8.54
N ILE A 50 -2.53 9.18 -9.79
CA ILE A 50 -2.88 10.48 -10.38
C ILE A 50 -4.09 10.32 -11.32
N ASN A 51 -3.93 9.47 -12.34
CA ASN A 51 -4.96 9.15 -13.33
C ASN A 51 -4.90 7.65 -13.70
N PRO A 52 -5.79 6.82 -13.12
CA PRO A 52 -5.83 5.38 -13.41
C PRO A 52 -6.00 5.05 -14.88
N ALA A 53 -6.85 5.78 -15.61
CA ALA A 53 -7.13 5.52 -17.02
C ALA A 53 -5.89 5.72 -17.89
N ASP A 54 -5.15 6.81 -17.68
CA ASP A 54 -3.92 7.10 -18.43
C ASP A 54 -2.82 6.07 -18.12
N ALA A 55 -2.68 5.69 -16.85
CA ALA A 55 -1.69 4.70 -16.42
C ALA A 55 -1.95 3.31 -17.06
N VAL A 56 -3.21 2.86 -17.06
CA VAL A 56 -3.61 1.61 -17.71
C VAL A 56 -3.31 1.68 -19.20
N LYS A 57 -3.73 2.74 -19.89
CA LYS A 57 -3.45 2.91 -21.32
C LYS A 57 -1.95 2.93 -21.66
N ALA A 58 -1.13 3.54 -20.80
CA ALA A 58 0.30 3.63 -21.01
C ALA A 58 1.00 2.27 -20.79
N LEU A 59 0.67 1.59 -19.70
CA LEU A 59 1.44 0.47 -19.17
C LEU A 59 0.83 -0.91 -19.46
N PHE A 60 -0.43 -0.97 -19.87
CA PHE A 60 -1.08 -2.22 -20.26
C PHE A 60 -0.98 -2.38 -21.78
N LEU A 61 -1.07 -3.62 -22.22
CA LEU A 61 -1.33 -3.94 -23.61
C LEU A 61 -2.82 -3.92 -23.89
N ASP A 62 -3.20 -3.71 -25.15
CA ASP A 62 -4.59 -3.52 -25.56
C ASP A 62 -5.55 -4.61 -25.04
N SER A 63 -5.09 -5.87 -24.96
CA SER A 63 -5.88 -6.98 -24.40
C SER A 63 -6.12 -6.82 -22.91
N ALA A 64 -5.08 -6.47 -22.15
CA ALA A 64 -5.15 -6.23 -20.72
C ALA A 64 -5.94 -4.94 -20.41
N GLU A 65 -5.76 -3.87 -21.17
CA GLU A 65 -6.57 -2.65 -21.04
C GLU A 65 -8.06 -2.95 -21.21
N LYS A 66 -8.44 -3.68 -22.26
CA LYS A 66 -9.84 -4.09 -22.48
C LYS A 66 -10.38 -4.93 -21.33
N LYS A 67 -9.59 -5.87 -20.83
CA LYS A 67 -9.94 -6.69 -19.67
C LYS A 67 -10.13 -5.82 -18.42
N TRP A 68 -9.26 -4.84 -18.19
CA TRP A 68 -9.37 -3.88 -17.08
C TRP A 68 -10.66 -3.08 -17.18
N LEU A 69 -10.92 -2.44 -18.32
CA LEU A 69 -12.12 -1.66 -18.56
C LEU A 69 -13.40 -2.50 -18.38
N SER A 70 -13.40 -3.75 -18.84
CA SER A 70 -14.54 -4.66 -18.63
C SER A 70 -14.76 -5.03 -17.17
N LEU A 71 -13.73 -5.04 -16.33
CA LEU A 71 -13.83 -5.39 -14.92
C LEU A 71 -14.17 -4.19 -14.03
N THR A 72 -13.68 -3.00 -14.40
CA THR A 72 -13.75 -1.82 -13.52
C THR A 72 -14.67 -0.72 -14.03
N GLY A 73 -14.89 -0.60 -15.35
CA GLY A 73 -15.46 0.58 -16.01
C GLY A 73 -16.86 0.98 -15.52
N ASP A 74 -17.74 0.00 -15.30
CA ASP A 74 -19.10 0.23 -14.81
C ASP A 74 -19.23 0.10 -13.29
N VAL A 75 -18.16 -0.33 -12.61
CA VAL A 75 -18.19 -0.72 -11.19
C VAL A 75 -17.58 0.35 -10.29
N PHE A 76 -16.51 1.00 -10.75
CA PHE A 76 -15.73 1.95 -9.95
C PHE A 76 -15.59 3.29 -10.65
N SER A 77 -15.70 4.38 -9.90
CA SER A 77 -15.31 5.70 -10.41
C SER A 77 -13.78 5.80 -10.52
N GLN A 78 -13.29 6.75 -11.32
CA GLN A 78 -11.85 7.00 -11.44
C GLN A 78 -11.24 7.43 -10.09
N GLU A 79 -11.98 8.17 -9.26
CA GLU A 79 -11.53 8.56 -7.92
C GLU A 79 -11.41 7.36 -6.98
N GLN A 80 -12.29 6.37 -7.10
CA GLN A 80 -12.17 5.13 -6.34
C GLN A 80 -10.95 4.34 -6.78
N LEU A 81 -10.75 4.13 -8.08
CA LEU A 81 -9.54 3.46 -8.59
C LEU A 81 -8.27 4.21 -8.19
N ARG A 82 -8.29 5.55 -8.22
CA ARG A 82 -7.19 6.38 -7.73
C ARG A 82 -6.90 6.12 -6.24
N ASP A 83 -7.93 6.10 -5.38
CA ASP A 83 -7.78 5.81 -3.95
C ASP A 83 -7.19 4.40 -3.70
N PHE A 84 -7.54 3.42 -4.54
CA PHE A 84 -6.91 2.10 -4.52
C PHE A 84 -5.40 2.21 -4.74
N PHE A 85 -4.95 2.88 -5.81
CA PHE A 85 -3.52 3.00 -6.11
C PHE A 85 -2.76 3.87 -5.12
N CYS A 86 -3.36 4.94 -4.59
CA CYS A 86 -2.72 5.79 -3.56
C CYS A 86 -2.30 4.98 -2.33
N GLY A 87 -3.15 4.07 -1.86
CA GLY A 87 -2.87 3.24 -0.68
C GLY A 87 -2.22 1.89 -0.97
N ALA A 88 -1.82 1.63 -2.23
CA ALA A 88 -1.29 0.34 -2.64
C ALA A 88 0.24 0.29 -2.61
N PHE A 89 0.79 -0.85 -2.21
CA PHE A 89 2.23 -1.11 -2.28
C PHE A 89 2.51 -2.42 -3.03
N ILE A 90 3.77 -2.62 -3.42
CA ILE A 90 4.19 -3.75 -4.23
C ILE A 90 4.57 -4.96 -3.37
N LEU A 91 4.12 -6.13 -3.80
CA LEU A 91 4.62 -7.46 -3.47
C LEU A 91 5.36 -7.99 -4.69
N ARG A 92 6.68 -8.16 -4.62
CA ARG A 92 7.48 -8.60 -5.76
C ARG A 92 7.53 -10.12 -5.85
N GLY A 93 7.20 -10.63 -7.04
CA GLY A 93 7.30 -12.04 -7.40
C GLY A 93 8.55 -12.31 -8.26
N PRO A 94 8.56 -13.41 -9.03
CA PRO A 94 9.65 -13.72 -9.94
C PRO A 94 9.80 -12.69 -11.05
N VAL A 95 11.05 -12.30 -11.31
CA VAL A 95 11.47 -11.45 -12.43
C VAL A 95 12.52 -12.19 -13.25
N ASN A 96 12.39 -12.15 -14.58
CA ASN A 96 13.47 -12.52 -15.48
C ASN A 96 13.34 -11.76 -16.82
N LYS A 97 14.16 -12.16 -17.80
CA LYS A 97 14.12 -11.60 -19.16
C LYS A 97 12.78 -11.80 -19.89
N ASP A 98 12.05 -12.86 -19.55
CA ASP A 98 10.83 -13.28 -20.24
C ASP A 98 9.58 -12.65 -19.59
N GLY A 99 9.66 -12.22 -18.32
CA GLY A 99 8.52 -11.60 -17.66
C GLY A 99 8.76 -11.13 -16.22
N ASN A 100 7.69 -10.69 -15.57
CA ASN A 100 7.67 -10.29 -14.17
C ASN A 100 6.26 -10.52 -13.59
N ILE A 101 6.19 -10.99 -12.35
CA ILE A 101 4.97 -11.01 -11.54
C ILE A 101 5.07 -10.01 -10.39
N ALA A 102 4.10 -9.09 -10.32
CA ALA A 102 3.98 -8.15 -9.21
C ALA A 102 2.56 -8.13 -8.64
N GLY A 103 2.44 -8.05 -7.31
CA GLY A 103 1.18 -7.82 -6.62
C GLY A 103 1.09 -6.37 -6.16
N VAL A 104 0.08 -5.62 -6.59
CA VAL A 104 -0.26 -4.28 -6.11
C VAL A 104 -1.38 -4.45 -5.08
N TYR A 105 -1.05 -4.34 -3.79
CA TYR A 105 -1.99 -4.60 -2.69
C TYR A 105 -2.29 -3.34 -1.89
N ASN A 106 -3.58 -3.05 -1.69
CA ASN A 106 -4.04 -1.99 -0.80
C ASN A 106 -4.76 -2.62 0.42
N PRO A 107 -4.20 -2.52 1.64
CA PRO A 107 -4.79 -3.12 2.85
C PRO A 107 -6.04 -2.39 3.32
N TRP A 108 -6.23 -1.15 2.93
CA TRP A 108 -7.39 -0.33 3.27
C TRP A 108 -8.60 -0.59 2.38
N TRP A 109 -8.36 -1.21 1.22
CA TRP A 109 -9.37 -1.79 0.33
C TRP A 109 -9.49 -3.30 0.50
N ASP A 110 -8.56 -3.92 1.23
CA ASP A 110 -8.30 -5.36 1.18
C ASP A 110 -8.43 -5.93 -0.24
N THR A 111 -7.69 -5.36 -1.19
CA THR A 111 -7.79 -5.67 -2.62
C THR A 111 -6.40 -5.82 -3.22
N ILE A 112 -6.21 -6.81 -4.10
CA ILE A 112 -4.94 -7.06 -4.79
C ILE A 112 -5.13 -7.08 -6.31
N LEU A 113 -4.22 -6.42 -7.02
CA LEU A 113 -4.01 -6.54 -8.47
C LEU A 113 -2.70 -7.29 -8.70
N ILE A 114 -2.75 -8.51 -9.23
CA ILE A 114 -1.55 -9.27 -9.59
C ILE A 114 -1.34 -9.13 -11.09
N THR A 115 -0.20 -8.59 -11.50
CA THR A 115 0.14 -8.35 -12.89
C THR A 115 1.18 -9.34 -13.38
N GLU A 116 1.05 -9.73 -14.65
CA GLU A 116 2.10 -10.35 -15.42
C GLU A 116 2.52 -9.39 -16.53
N SER A 117 3.80 -9.08 -16.56
CA SER A 117 4.34 -8.08 -17.48
C SER A 117 5.57 -8.59 -18.22
N TYR A 118 5.69 -8.22 -19.48
CA TYR A 118 6.78 -8.64 -20.37
C TYR A 118 7.36 -7.46 -21.13
N GLN A 119 8.61 -7.61 -21.56
CA GLN A 119 9.25 -6.64 -22.44
C GLN A 119 8.55 -6.61 -23.79
N THR A 120 8.19 -5.42 -24.23
CA THR A 120 7.52 -5.15 -25.49
C THR A 120 8.34 -4.13 -26.27
N GLU A 121 8.54 -4.38 -27.56
CA GLU A 121 9.18 -3.41 -28.46
C GLU A 121 8.20 -2.31 -28.84
N VAL A 122 8.60 -1.05 -28.60
CA VAL A 122 7.84 0.15 -28.96
C VAL A 122 8.71 1.06 -29.79
N SER A 123 8.14 1.65 -30.83
CA SER A 123 8.83 2.65 -31.64
C SER A 123 8.60 4.03 -31.07
N VAL A 124 9.64 4.65 -30.53
CA VAL A 124 9.63 6.03 -30.02
C VAL A 124 10.61 6.85 -30.88
N ASP A 125 10.10 7.88 -31.55
CA ASP A 125 10.89 8.77 -32.42
C ASP A 125 11.75 8.02 -33.47
N GLY A 126 11.22 6.92 -34.02
CA GLY A 126 11.92 6.11 -35.03
C GLY A 126 13.03 5.21 -34.47
N LYS A 127 13.18 5.11 -33.15
CA LYS A 127 14.02 4.12 -32.47
C LYS A 127 13.15 3.07 -31.79
N THR A 128 13.48 1.80 -32.00
CA THR A 128 12.88 0.71 -31.23
C THR A 128 13.46 0.73 -29.82
N ASP A 129 12.62 1.03 -28.84
CA ASP A 129 12.93 0.89 -27.42
C ASP A 129 12.20 -0.34 -26.86
N LYS A 130 12.68 -0.88 -25.75
CA LYS A 130 12.01 -1.98 -25.04
C LYS A 130 11.46 -1.43 -23.74
N ILE A 131 10.13 -1.48 -23.61
CA ILE A 131 9.46 -1.15 -22.35
C ILE A 131 8.68 -2.36 -21.87
N ARG A 132 8.63 -2.55 -20.57
CA ARG A 132 7.81 -3.60 -19.99
C ARG A 132 6.36 -3.14 -19.86
N LYS A 133 5.43 -3.99 -20.31
CA LYS A 133 3.99 -3.75 -20.24
C LYS A 133 3.25 -4.92 -19.61
N VAL A 134 2.15 -4.61 -18.92
CA VAL A 134 1.24 -5.61 -18.35
C VAL A 134 0.45 -6.26 -19.48
N GLY A 135 0.62 -7.57 -19.65
CA GLY A 135 -0.06 -8.34 -20.68
C GLY A 135 -1.24 -9.15 -20.19
N ASP A 136 -1.20 -9.58 -18.93
CA ASP A 136 -2.35 -10.13 -18.23
C ASP A 136 -2.32 -9.74 -16.74
N PHE A 137 -3.46 -9.86 -16.07
CA PHE A 137 -3.58 -9.58 -14.65
C PHE A 137 -4.77 -10.28 -14.02
N VAL A 138 -4.78 -10.33 -12.68
CA VAL A 138 -5.95 -10.68 -11.90
C VAL A 138 -6.22 -9.60 -10.85
N PHE A 139 -7.46 -9.13 -10.79
CA PHE A 139 -7.92 -8.14 -9.80
C PHE A 139 -8.99 -8.76 -8.92
N MET A 140 -8.74 -8.86 -7.62
CA MET A 140 -9.64 -9.56 -6.69
C MET A 140 -9.53 -9.03 -5.26
N SER A 141 -10.50 -9.37 -4.41
CA SER A 141 -10.39 -9.09 -2.98
C SER A 141 -9.23 -9.86 -2.36
N GLY A 142 -8.55 -9.25 -1.40
CA GLY A 142 -7.49 -9.87 -0.61
C GLY A 142 -8.00 -11.09 0.15
N ALA A 143 -9.25 -11.06 0.65
CA ALA A 143 -9.87 -12.23 1.28
C ALA A 143 -10.01 -13.41 0.32
N THR A 144 -10.47 -13.18 -0.91
CA THR A 144 -10.52 -14.21 -1.96
C THR A 144 -9.13 -14.76 -2.24
N PHE A 145 -8.14 -13.88 -2.42
CA PHE A 145 -6.75 -14.29 -2.67
C PHE A 145 -6.17 -15.16 -1.54
N ARG A 146 -6.44 -14.79 -0.29
CA ARG A 146 -6.03 -15.55 0.91
C ARG A 146 -6.82 -16.84 1.12
N GLY A 147 -7.96 -17.01 0.45
CA GLY A 147 -8.89 -18.13 0.70
C GLY A 147 -9.66 -17.99 2.02
N ASP A 148 -9.88 -16.76 2.47
CA ASP A 148 -10.60 -16.46 3.71
C ASP A 148 -12.07 -16.88 3.58
N LYS A 149 -12.59 -17.55 4.61
CA LYS A 149 -14.02 -17.88 4.71
C LYS A 149 -14.72 -16.79 5.53
N GLY A 150 -15.74 -16.17 4.96
CA GLY A 150 -16.51 -15.10 5.61
C GLY A 150 -17.67 -14.64 4.75
N THR A 151 -18.45 -13.68 5.24
CA THR A 151 -19.43 -12.96 4.42
C THR A 151 -18.72 -11.96 3.51
N ASP A 152 -19.34 -11.62 2.37
CA ASP A 152 -18.83 -10.65 1.38
C ASP A 152 -18.51 -9.27 1.98
N THR A 153 -19.02 -8.95 3.18
CA THR A 153 -18.87 -7.66 3.88
C THR A 153 -17.97 -7.72 5.11
N ALA A 154 -17.52 -8.90 5.55
CA ALA A 154 -16.86 -9.06 6.85
C ALA A 154 -15.61 -8.17 7.01
N ILE A 155 -14.81 -8.01 5.95
CA ILE A 155 -13.62 -7.14 5.99
C ILE A 155 -14.01 -5.67 5.94
N ALA A 156 -15.01 -5.31 5.12
CA ALA A 156 -15.51 -3.94 5.06
C ALA A 156 -16.05 -3.47 6.43
N GLU A 157 -16.76 -4.34 7.16
CA GLU A 157 -17.24 -4.08 8.51
C GLU A 157 -16.08 -3.86 9.50
N LYS A 158 -15.05 -4.70 9.44
CA LYS A 158 -13.83 -4.54 10.25
C LYS A 158 -13.08 -3.26 9.91
N LEU A 159 -13.01 -2.90 8.63
CA LEU A 159 -12.37 -1.65 8.19
C LEU A 159 -13.19 -0.44 8.66
N ALA A 160 -14.52 -0.50 8.62
CA ALA A 160 -15.40 0.58 9.05
C ALA A 160 -15.38 0.81 10.56
N SER A 161 -15.24 -0.26 11.34
CA SER A 161 -15.18 -0.22 12.80
C SER A 161 -14.19 -1.27 13.31
N PRO A 162 -12.88 -0.98 13.29
CA PRO A 162 -11.90 -1.94 13.77
C PRO A 162 -12.09 -2.10 15.27
N GLY A 163 -12.33 -3.34 15.73
CA GLY A 163 -12.44 -3.72 17.15
C GLY A 163 -11.12 -3.57 17.93
N GLY A 164 -10.19 -2.76 17.43
CA GLY A 164 -8.82 -2.50 17.87
C GLY A 164 -8.23 -1.37 17.01
N SER A 165 -6.91 -1.14 17.05
CA SER A 165 -6.30 -0.09 16.19
C SER A 165 -6.51 -0.41 14.69
N PRO A 166 -6.89 0.58 13.84
CA PRO A 166 -6.83 0.42 12.38
C PRO A 166 -5.46 -0.06 11.89
N SER A 167 -4.37 0.35 12.57
CA SER A 167 -3.02 -0.09 12.24
C SER A 167 -2.83 -1.60 12.40
N LYS A 168 -3.48 -2.20 13.41
CA LYS A 168 -3.40 -3.64 13.68
C LYS A 168 -4.10 -4.42 12.57
N LEU A 169 -5.31 -4.01 12.20
CA LEU A 169 -6.06 -4.65 11.11
C LEU A 169 -5.29 -4.57 9.79
N ALA A 170 -4.79 -3.39 9.42
CA ALA A 170 -4.02 -3.23 8.18
C ALA A 170 -2.76 -4.10 8.16
N ARG A 171 -2.03 -4.20 9.28
CA ARG A 171 -0.85 -5.07 9.39
C ARG A 171 -1.20 -6.55 9.29
N GLU A 172 -2.27 -7.01 9.94
CA GLU A 172 -2.73 -8.40 9.86
C GLU A 172 -3.16 -8.77 8.43
N LEU A 173 -3.90 -7.89 7.75
CA LEU A 173 -4.31 -8.10 6.36
C LEU A 173 -3.10 -8.15 5.42
N THR A 174 -2.15 -7.24 5.60
CA THR A 174 -0.89 -7.22 4.84
C THR A 174 -0.06 -8.47 5.06
N ASP A 175 0.21 -8.86 6.32
CA ASP A 175 1.03 -10.03 6.65
C ASP A 175 0.46 -11.30 6.02
N ARG A 176 -0.86 -11.53 6.17
CA ARG A 176 -1.52 -12.72 5.62
C ARG A 176 -1.51 -12.73 4.09
N THR A 177 -1.67 -11.56 3.46
CA THR A 177 -1.64 -11.42 2.00
C THR A 177 -0.23 -11.66 1.47
N ARG A 178 0.79 -11.06 2.09
CA ARG A 178 2.20 -11.29 1.76
C ARG A 178 2.57 -12.76 1.88
N LYS A 179 2.27 -13.40 3.01
CA LYS A 179 2.53 -14.84 3.21
C LYS A 179 1.90 -15.71 2.11
N LYS A 180 0.67 -15.39 1.70
CA LYS A 180 0.00 -16.11 0.61
C LYS A 180 0.69 -15.86 -0.74
N PHE A 181 1.06 -14.61 -1.01
CA PHE A 181 1.78 -14.22 -2.23
C PHE A 181 3.14 -14.92 -2.32
N ASP A 182 3.95 -14.86 -1.27
CA ASP A 182 5.26 -15.51 -1.20
C ASP A 182 5.18 -17.03 -1.31
N ALA A 183 4.13 -17.63 -0.74
CA ALA A 183 3.88 -19.06 -0.87
C ALA A 183 3.54 -19.50 -2.30
N MET A 184 2.88 -18.63 -3.08
CA MET A 184 2.50 -18.91 -4.46
C MET A 184 3.63 -18.58 -5.45
N TYR A 185 4.23 -17.40 -5.30
CA TYR A 185 5.14 -16.83 -6.29
C TYR A 185 6.61 -16.78 -5.82
N GLY A 186 6.89 -16.74 -4.52
CA GLY A 186 8.24 -16.45 -4.00
C GLY A 186 9.30 -17.50 -4.31
N LYS A 187 8.92 -18.70 -4.75
CA LYS A 187 9.85 -19.76 -5.18
C LYS A 187 9.80 -20.05 -6.68
N MET A 188 8.94 -19.37 -7.42
CA MET A 188 8.85 -19.54 -8.87
C MET A 188 10.09 -18.96 -9.52
N LYS A 189 10.61 -19.64 -10.55
CA LYS A 189 11.70 -19.12 -11.40
C LYS A 189 11.17 -18.47 -12.67
N THR A 190 10.04 -18.98 -13.16
CA THR A 190 9.36 -18.48 -14.34
C THR A 190 8.25 -17.53 -13.90
N PRO A 191 8.28 -16.27 -14.35
CA PRO A 191 7.15 -15.37 -14.20
C PRO A 191 5.96 -15.92 -14.98
N LEU A 192 4.96 -16.38 -14.24
CA LEU A 192 3.72 -16.91 -14.81
C LEU A 192 2.55 -16.55 -13.91
N LEU A 193 1.53 -15.92 -14.48
CA LEU A 193 0.29 -15.64 -13.78
C LEU A 193 -0.46 -16.95 -13.51
N LEU A 194 -0.51 -17.35 -12.25
CA LEU A 194 -1.28 -18.51 -11.82
C LEU A 194 -2.80 -18.22 -11.88
N ASP A 195 -3.58 -19.28 -12.06
CA ASP A 195 -5.03 -19.21 -11.89
C ASP A 195 -5.38 -19.01 -10.40
N HIS A 196 -6.37 -18.15 -10.15
CA HIS A 196 -6.82 -17.77 -8.81
C HIS A 196 -8.30 -18.10 -8.67
N PRO A 197 -8.62 -19.23 -8.01
CA PRO A 197 -10.01 -19.64 -7.79
C PRO A 197 -10.83 -18.51 -7.15
N GLY A 198 -11.90 -18.11 -7.81
CA GLY A 198 -12.81 -17.08 -7.31
C GLY A 198 -12.43 -15.63 -7.64
N ALA A 199 -11.32 -15.38 -8.34
CA ALA A 199 -10.90 -14.02 -8.70
C ALA A 199 -12.00 -13.21 -9.41
N ASN A 200 -12.72 -13.84 -10.34
CA ASN A 200 -13.82 -13.23 -11.09
C ASN A 200 -15.20 -13.49 -10.47
N SER A 201 -15.26 -14.04 -9.25
CA SER A 201 -16.53 -14.32 -8.59
C SER A 201 -17.24 -13.02 -8.18
N GLU A 202 -18.57 -13.05 -8.18
CA GLU A 202 -19.38 -11.94 -7.70
C GLU A 202 -19.13 -11.61 -6.23
N SER A 203 -18.78 -12.61 -5.41
CA SER A 203 -18.40 -12.42 -4.00
C SER A 203 -17.14 -11.56 -3.87
N SER A 204 -16.08 -11.89 -4.64
CA SER A 204 -14.84 -11.09 -4.69
C SER A 204 -15.12 -9.63 -5.08
N LYS A 205 -15.92 -9.42 -6.13
CA LYS A 205 -16.29 -8.07 -6.59
C LYS A 205 -17.07 -7.29 -5.53
N LYS A 206 -18.08 -7.90 -4.91
CA LYS A 206 -18.88 -7.28 -3.84
C LYS A 206 -18.02 -6.85 -2.66
N GLN A 207 -17.04 -7.65 -2.31
CA GLN A 207 -16.13 -7.33 -1.22
C GLN A 207 -15.23 -6.14 -1.54
N ILE A 208 -14.67 -6.06 -2.76
CA ILE A 208 -13.89 -4.90 -3.22
C ILE A 208 -14.77 -3.64 -3.15
N VAL A 209 -15.98 -3.70 -3.70
CA VAL A 209 -16.95 -2.58 -3.70
C VAL A 209 -17.30 -2.14 -2.28
N ALA A 210 -17.54 -3.08 -1.37
CA ALA A 210 -17.86 -2.77 0.03
C ALA A 210 -16.70 -2.04 0.72
N CYS A 211 -15.46 -2.50 0.53
CA CYS A 211 -14.29 -1.85 1.14
C CYS A 211 -14.02 -0.47 0.52
N ALA A 212 -14.16 -0.33 -0.80
CA ALA A 212 -14.07 0.96 -1.50
C ALA A 212 -15.13 1.95 -1.01
N ALA A 213 -16.36 1.50 -0.75
CA ALA A 213 -17.44 2.33 -0.23
C ALA A 213 -17.16 2.80 1.21
N VAL A 214 -16.59 1.92 2.06
CA VAL A 214 -16.15 2.27 3.42
C VAL A 214 -15.08 3.36 3.36
N ARG A 215 -14.09 3.23 2.48
CA ARG A 215 -13.05 4.24 2.24
C ARG A 215 -13.61 5.59 1.82
N LEU A 216 -14.49 5.59 0.82
CA LEU A 216 -15.16 6.81 0.36
C LEU A 216 -15.95 7.49 1.50
N LYS A 217 -16.66 6.70 2.31
CA LYS A 217 -17.41 7.22 3.46
C LYS A 217 -16.50 7.89 4.48
N MET A 218 -15.35 7.30 4.80
CA MET A 218 -14.36 7.92 5.72
C MET A 218 -13.86 9.26 5.18
N THR A 219 -13.49 9.31 3.90
CA THR A 219 -13.05 10.53 3.24
C THR A 219 -14.14 11.60 3.25
N GLN A 220 -15.38 11.24 2.95
CA GLN A 220 -16.52 12.16 3.03
C GLN A 220 -16.77 12.67 4.45
N LEU A 221 -16.65 11.83 5.47
CA LEU A 221 -16.80 12.24 6.87
C LEU A 221 -15.71 13.26 7.27
N LEU A 222 -14.49 13.07 6.79
CA LEU A 222 -13.40 14.01 7.03
C LEU A 222 -13.64 15.35 6.32
N LEU A 223 -14.05 15.32 5.05
CA LEU A 223 -14.25 16.52 4.23
C LEU A 223 -15.48 17.34 4.63
N LYS A 224 -16.50 16.71 5.23
CA LYS A 224 -17.71 17.40 5.69
C LYS A 224 -17.50 18.25 6.93
N ASP A 225 -16.48 17.95 7.73
CA ASP A 225 -16.16 18.69 8.95
C ASP A 225 -14.84 19.45 8.79
N LYS A 226 -14.96 20.75 8.51
CA LYS A 226 -13.82 21.62 8.24
C LYS A 226 -12.81 21.63 9.39
N VAL A 227 -13.27 21.59 10.65
CA VAL A 227 -12.39 21.56 11.82
C VAL A 227 -11.58 20.27 11.83
N ARG A 228 -12.22 19.13 11.54
CA ARG A 228 -11.54 17.83 11.52
C ARG A 228 -10.57 17.71 10.35
N PHE A 229 -10.89 18.31 9.22
CA PHE A 229 -10.00 18.41 8.07
C PHE A 229 -8.77 19.27 8.40
N GLU A 230 -8.95 20.45 9.01
CA GLU A 230 -7.85 21.32 9.44
C GLU A 230 -6.98 20.65 10.52
N ASP A 231 -7.58 19.92 11.45
CA ASP A 231 -6.85 19.11 12.44
C ASP A 231 -5.99 18.03 11.78
N ALA A 232 -6.55 17.28 10.82
CA ALA A 232 -5.80 16.24 10.10
C ALA A 232 -4.59 16.83 9.36
N TRP A 233 -4.76 17.96 8.67
CA TRP A 233 -3.67 18.63 7.99
C TRP A 233 -2.64 19.26 8.94
N SER A 234 -3.07 19.70 10.12
CA SER A 234 -2.16 20.17 11.16
C SER A 234 -1.25 19.03 11.63
N VAL A 235 -1.80 17.84 11.84
CA VAL A 235 -1.00 16.63 12.14
C VAL A 235 -0.09 16.26 10.96
N ALA A 236 -0.60 16.29 9.72
CA ALA A 236 0.22 16.03 8.54
C ALA A 236 1.42 16.98 8.45
N LYS A 237 1.26 18.26 8.80
CA LYS A 237 2.36 19.22 8.87
C LYS A 237 3.41 18.83 9.92
N VAL A 238 2.97 18.33 11.07
CA VAL A 238 3.89 17.81 12.10
C VAL A 238 4.67 16.61 11.58
N LEU A 239 4.01 15.67 10.90
CA LEU A 239 4.67 14.53 10.23
C LEU A 239 5.71 15.02 9.21
N ARG A 240 5.30 15.90 8.29
CA ARG A 240 6.17 16.40 7.22
C ARG A 240 7.40 17.13 7.74
N THR A 241 7.23 17.97 8.76
CA THR A 241 8.35 18.72 9.35
C THR A 241 9.24 17.87 10.23
N GLY A 242 8.70 16.85 10.91
CA GLY A 242 9.47 16.00 11.83
C GLY A 242 10.06 16.78 13.00
N ASN A 243 9.41 17.89 13.39
CA ASN A 243 9.82 18.66 14.54
C ASN A 243 9.51 17.87 15.81
N ARG A 244 10.57 17.38 16.46
CA ARG A 244 10.46 16.52 17.63
C ARG A 244 9.74 17.17 18.80
N ASP A 245 10.02 18.43 19.10
CA ASP A 245 9.38 19.12 20.23
C ASP A 245 7.88 19.23 20.03
N THR A 246 7.44 19.48 18.79
CA THR A 246 6.02 19.52 18.43
C THR A 246 5.36 18.13 18.55
N PHE A 247 6.07 17.08 18.15
CA PHE A 247 5.60 15.70 18.29
C PHE A 247 5.45 15.28 19.75
N ASP A 248 6.48 15.50 20.58
CA ASP A 248 6.51 15.10 21.98
C ASP A 248 5.43 15.87 22.79
N LEU A 249 5.08 17.10 22.37
CA LEU A 249 3.94 17.85 22.91
C LEU A 249 2.58 17.27 22.50
N LEU A 250 2.45 16.79 21.26
CA LEU A 250 1.19 16.28 20.73
C LEU A 250 0.90 14.84 21.17
N PHE A 251 1.95 14.04 21.41
CA PHE A 251 1.88 12.62 21.78
C PHE A 251 2.80 12.31 22.98
N PRO A 252 2.49 12.84 24.17
CA PRO A 252 3.40 12.83 25.33
C PRO A 252 3.56 11.46 26.01
N SER A 253 2.79 10.44 25.62
CA SER A 253 2.95 9.08 26.16
C SER A 253 4.34 8.52 25.85
N GLU A 254 4.84 7.61 26.70
CA GLU A 254 6.14 6.96 26.48
C GLU A 254 6.22 6.26 25.12
N PHE A 255 5.15 5.52 24.76
CA PHE A 255 5.02 4.87 23.47
C PHE A 255 4.93 5.89 22.33
N GLY A 256 4.11 6.94 22.46
CA GLY A 256 4.00 8.00 21.46
C GLY A 256 5.34 8.67 21.20
N THR A 257 6.06 9.04 22.26
CA THR A 257 7.40 9.62 22.21
C THR A 257 8.40 8.68 21.52
N MET A 258 8.36 7.37 21.82
CA MET A 258 9.21 6.38 21.14
C MET A 258 8.95 6.36 19.63
N MET A 259 7.67 6.26 19.23
CA MET A 259 7.26 6.22 17.82
C MET A 259 7.59 7.53 17.09
N SER A 260 7.40 8.67 17.74
CA SER A 260 7.75 9.98 17.20
C SER A 260 9.25 10.12 16.99
N ARG A 261 10.08 9.66 17.93
CA ARG A 261 11.54 9.69 17.79
C ARG A 261 12.04 8.82 16.65
N THR A 262 11.46 7.63 16.45
CA THR A 262 11.84 6.77 15.32
C THR A 262 11.36 7.36 14.00
N PHE A 263 10.17 7.94 13.97
CA PHE A 263 9.64 8.62 12.79
C PHE A 263 10.48 9.82 12.36
N CYS A 264 10.87 10.69 13.29
CA CYS A 264 11.65 11.89 13.00
C CYS A 264 13.06 11.60 12.45
N ARG A 265 13.54 10.34 12.55
CA ARG A 265 14.79 9.88 11.92
C ARG A 265 14.65 9.55 10.45
N LEU A 266 13.43 9.44 9.93
CA LEU A 266 13.22 9.29 8.49
C LEU A 266 13.78 10.53 7.76
N PRO A 267 14.42 10.33 6.59
CA PRO A 267 14.86 11.45 5.76
C PRO A 267 13.72 12.43 5.49
N GLU A 268 14.02 13.72 5.44
CA GLU A 268 13.01 14.76 5.19
C GLU A 268 12.26 14.52 3.87
N VAL A 269 12.96 14.07 2.83
CA VAL A 269 12.38 13.69 1.54
C VAL A 269 11.31 12.61 1.68
N VAL A 270 11.50 11.65 2.58
CA VAL A 270 10.47 10.63 2.86
C VAL A 270 9.33 11.24 3.66
N ARG A 271 9.62 12.10 4.65
CA ARG A 271 8.56 12.66 5.51
C ARG A 271 7.64 13.65 4.77
N ALA A 272 8.14 14.34 3.77
CA ALA A 272 7.43 15.39 3.04
C ALA A 272 6.11 14.92 2.39
N ASP A 273 6.00 13.63 2.07
CA ASP A 273 4.89 13.06 1.29
C ASP A 273 3.80 12.39 2.14
N PHE A 274 3.80 12.58 3.46
CA PHE A 274 2.69 12.08 4.29
C PHE A 274 1.42 12.94 4.13
N GLU A 275 0.30 12.31 3.80
CA GLU A 275 -1.01 12.95 3.60
C GLU A 275 -2.13 12.28 4.37
N PRO A 276 -3.17 13.03 4.81
CA PRO A 276 -4.37 12.44 5.37
C PRO A 276 -5.02 11.46 4.38
N TYR A 277 -5.25 10.23 4.83
CA TYR A 277 -5.83 9.17 4.02
C TYR A 277 -7.15 8.65 4.59
N GLY A 278 -7.21 8.40 5.90
CA GLY A 278 -8.39 7.82 6.56
C GLY A 278 -8.79 8.56 7.82
N TYR A 279 -10.07 8.42 8.20
CA TYR A 279 -10.65 9.11 9.35
C TYR A 279 -11.73 8.27 10.03
N TYR A 280 -11.61 8.14 11.35
CA TYR A 280 -12.62 7.54 12.23
C TYR A 280 -13.02 8.57 13.30
N PRO A 281 -14.26 9.10 13.26
CA PRO A 281 -14.65 10.20 14.13
C PRO A 281 -14.73 9.84 15.62
N ASP A 282 -15.21 8.64 15.99
CA ASP A 282 -15.67 8.39 17.35
C ASP A 282 -15.48 6.95 17.83
N LYS A 283 -14.23 6.49 17.97
CA LYS A 283 -13.95 5.07 18.26
C LYS A 283 -14.23 4.62 19.70
N GLU A 284 -14.19 5.52 20.68
CA GLU A 284 -14.43 5.22 22.11
C GLU A 284 -15.60 6.03 22.70
N GLY A 285 -16.80 5.87 22.15
CA GLY A 285 -18.00 6.53 22.67
C GLY A 285 -17.98 8.06 22.53
N GLY A 286 -17.43 8.57 21.42
CA GLY A 286 -17.47 10.01 21.08
C GLY A 286 -16.25 10.83 21.51
N LYS A 287 -15.16 10.20 21.96
CA LYS A 287 -14.00 10.91 22.53
C LYS A 287 -12.74 10.84 21.66
N ALA A 288 -12.45 9.68 21.08
CA ALA A 288 -11.26 9.48 20.24
C ALA A 288 -11.56 9.61 18.75
N ARG A 289 -10.78 10.47 18.08
CA ARG A 289 -10.72 10.62 16.63
C ARG A 289 -9.44 9.99 16.12
N ILE A 290 -9.52 9.14 15.11
CA ILE A 290 -8.35 8.54 14.50
C ILE A 290 -8.15 9.06 13.09
N TYR A 291 -6.94 9.50 12.80
CA TYR A 291 -6.49 9.90 11.48
C TYR A 291 -5.45 8.89 10.98
N ILE A 292 -5.63 8.39 9.76
CA ILE A 292 -4.64 7.59 9.05
C ILE A 292 -3.94 8.50 8.06
N PHE A 293 -2.62 8.40 8.00
CA PHE A 293 -1.77 9.07 7.02
C PHE A 293 -1.03 8.02 6.21
N ILE A 294 -0.90 8.23 4.91
CA ILE A 294 -0.05 7.42 4.05
C ILE A 294 1.03 8.31 3.44
N ASN A 295 2.15 7.69 3.09
CA ASN A 295 3.14 8.34 2.27
C ASN A 295 2.81 8.13 0.79
N THR A 296 2.57 9.22 0.04
CA THR A 296 2.16 9.14 -1.36
C THR A 296 3.27 8.68 -2.30
N GLU A 297 4.54 8.84 -1.93
CA GLU A 297 5.70 8.32 -2.68
C GLU A 297 6.03 6.87 -2.28
N PHE A 298 5.86 6.54 -1.00
CA PHE A 298 6.13 5.23 -0.42
C PHE A 298 4.91 4.65 0.32
N PRO A 299 3.84 4.22 -0.37
CA PRO A 299 2.59 3.78 0.27
C PRO A 299 2.72 2.60 1.26
N ARG A 300 3.87 1.92 1.26
CA ARG A 300 4.25 0.96 2.32
C ARG A 300 4.33 1.60 3.71
N LEU A 301 4.61 2.90 3.78
CA LEU A 301 4.74 3.67 5.00
C LEU A 301 3.40 4.33 5.32
N PHE A 302 2.91 4.09 6.53
CA PHE A 302 1.70 4.74 7.01
C PHE A 302 1.85 5.12 8.49
N ALA A 303 1.02 6.07 8.92
CA ALA A 303 0.93 6.49 10.30
C ALA A 303 -0.52 6.59 10.75
N VAL A 304 -0.74 6.43 12.05
CA VAL A 304 -2.05 6.55 12.69
C VAL A 304 -1.90 7.44 13.91
N ALA A 305 -2.73 8.48 13.99
CA ALA A 305 -2.81 9.37 15.12
C ALA A 305 -4.20 9.29 15.75
N SER A 306 -4.26 9.09 17.06
CA SER A 306 -5.49 9.17 17.85
C SER A 306 -5.49 10.45 18.67
N LEU A 307 -6.50 11.30 18.50
CA LEU A 307 -6.66 12.59 19.16
C LEU A 307 -8.01 12.71 19.87
N GLY A 308 -8.11 13.63 20.85
CA GLY A 308 -9.38 13.97 21.51
C GLY A 308 -9.64 13.23 22.83
N LEU A 309 -8.71 12.38 23.27
CA LEU A 309 -8.76 11.68 24.55
C LEU A 309 -8.27 12.53 25.75
N GLY A 310 -7.87 13.79 25.49
CA GLY A 310 -7.02 14.62 26.36
C GLY A 310 -5.57 14.55 25.90
N ILE A 311 -4.81 15.64 26.07
CA ILE A 311 -3.42 15.76 25.55
C ILE A 311 -2.55 14.57 25.99
N ASP A 312 -2.67 14.18 27.27
CA ASP A 312 -1.88 13.08 27.85
C ASP A 312 -2.24 11.68 27.31
N LYS A 313 -3.31 11.57 26.51
CA LYS A 313 -3.85 10.31 25.98
C LYS A 313 -3.87 10.26 24.45
N ASN A 314 -3.34 11.28 23.78
CA ASN A 314 -3.13 11.22 22.34
C ASN A 314 -2.07 10.15 22.02
N THR A 315 -2.30 9.36 20.97
CA THR A 315 -1.38 8.29 20.57
C THR A 315 -0.91 8.48 19.14
N PHE A 316 0.33 8.07 18.88
CA PHE A 316 0.92 8.06 17.55
C PHE A 316 1.60 6.73 17.31
N GLU A 317 1.39 6.19 16.12
CA GLU A 317 2.04 4.99 15.64
C GLU A 317 2.32 5.12 14.14
N TRP A 318 3.43 4.56 13.67
CA TRP A 318 3.77 4.50 12.25
C TRP A 318 4.47 3.19 11.95
N TYR A 319 4.31 2.68 10.74
CA TYR A 319 4.82 1.38 10.36
C TYR A 319 5.23 1.33 8.89
N ASP A 320 6.07 0.35 8.58
CA ASP A 320 6.37 -0.10 7.22
C ASP A 320 5.68 -1.45 6.99
N PHE A 321 4.81 -1.53 5.99
CA PHE A 321 4.12 -2.75 5.56
C PHE A 321 5.08 -3.86 5.09
N TYR A 322 6.35 -3.59 4.78
CA TYR A 322 7.33 -4.66 4.55
C TYR A 322 7.74 -5.41 5.81
N ARG A 323 7.57 -4.81 7.00
CA ARG A 323 7.90 -5.43 8.29
C ARG A 323 6.66 -5.87 9.07
N SER A 324 5.55 -6.09 8.36
CA SER A 324 4.26 -6.41 8.99
C SER A 324 4.31 -7.70 9.82
N ASP A 325 5.09 -8.68 9.40
CA ASP A 325 5.25 -9.98 10.05
C ASP A 325 5.99 -9.87 11.39
N GLU A 326 7.12 -9.16 11.43
CA GLU A 326 7.88 -8.88 12.65
C GLU A 326 7.01 -8.15 13.67
N LEU A 327 6.22 -7.19 13.19
CA LEU A 327 5.31 -6.42 14.01
C LEU A 327 4.17 -7.28 14.54
N VAL A 328 3.51 -8.10 13.72
CA VAL A 328 2.42 -8.98 14.20
C VAL A 328 2.93 -9.93 15.28
N GLN A 329 4.11 -10.54 15.09
CA GLN A 329 4.73 -11.43 16.09
C GLN A 329 5.00 -10.71 17.42
N ALA A 330 5.55 -9.49 17.38
CA ALA A 330 5.80 -8.71 18.59
C ALA A 330 4.52 -8.43 19.39
N PHE A 331 3.42 -8.09 18.72
CA PHE A 331 2.13 -7.85 19.37
C PHE A 331 1.51 -9.12 19.95
N GLU A 332 1.64 -10.27 19.27
CA GLU A 332 1.17 -11.56 19.79
C GLU A 332 1.94 -12.00 21.04
N LEU A 333 3.25 -11.73 21.10
CA LEU A 333 4.08 -12.02 22.27
C LEU A 333 3.69 -11.11 23.46
N ALA A 334 3.56 -9.80 23.23
CA ALA A 334 3.12 -8.86 24.27
C ALA A 334 1.74 -9.22 24.86
N GLY A 335 0.78 -9.58 24.00
CA GLY A 335 -0.56 -9.98 24.45
C GLY A 335 -0.63 -11.32 25.20
N LYS A 336 0.43 -12.14 25.14
CA LYS A 336 0.58 -13.37 25.96
C LYS A 336 1.19 -13.06 27.33
N GLU A 337 1.99 -12.01 27.45
CA GLU A 337 2.60 -11.58 28.72
C GLU A 337 1.59 -10.84 29.60
N GLU A 338 0.71 -10.00 29.05
CA GLU A 338 -0.36 -9.31 29.81
C GLU A 338 -1.40 -10.27 30.42
N LYS A 339 -1.45 -11.53 29.96
CA LYS A 339 -2.36 -12.57 30.47
C LYS A 339 -1.76 -13.47 31.55
N LYS A 340 -0.50 -13.24 31.93
CA LYS A 340 0.20 -13.97 33.02
C LYS A 340 0.21 -13.15 34.29
#